data_AF-A0A5C8HPK0-F1
#
_entry.id   AF-A0A5C8HPK0-F1
#
_cell.length_a   1.000
_cell.length_b   1.000
_cell.length_c   1.000
_cell.angle_alpha   90.00
_cell.angle_beta   90.00
_cell.angle_gamma   90.00
#
_symmetry.space_group_name_H-M   'P 1'
#
loop_
_entity.id
_entity.type
_entity.pdbx_description
1 polymer ?
#
loop_
_entity_poly.entity_id
_entity_poly.type
_entity_poly.pdbx_seq_one_letter_code
_entity_poly.pdbx_strand_id
1 'polypeptide(L)'
;MHADTTGQPSTVMRPVRWALAATAVVVVLLLGAGALIQQQFEPDFLPFLMSIVAGAVLGVTVTSLLRLLPSRVGPVVHLAVTLGGWAGVWWMTQADMYAALPASAHGTAYAVMLALPPALAWLSLTLIGWISALARRPAVQLINPEWVHEPRRATISFAAVETTLRTLTIWIVAVVLIGGLGIAALLIATGDAALMFGPRFMLVLLAVVFGIPAYVGLVAVLRRRQADYQIQFGMDRVEVHSKRGDRTVRYEQIRDLWWGGGGEYSRLRVRTTSGERLEIVAGLAKLPRGRGAVLPPLPRVVQTRLENAGLVNRSKRRGGAGQGAMLFVRQGQHTI
;
A
#
# COMPACT_ATOMS: atom_id res chain seq x y z
N MET A 1 -29.22 36.38 11.23
CA MET A 1 -29.50 35.30 10.26
C MET A 1 -28.41 35.35 9.20
N HIS A 2 -27.25 34.74 9.49
CA HIS A 2 -26.10 34.70 8.58
C HIS A 2 -26.07 33.32 7.95
N ALA A 3 -26.22 33.28 6.63
CA ALA A 3 -26.04 32.08 5.83
C ALA A 3 -24.54 31.73 5.82
N ASP A 4 -24.18 30.63 6.48
CA ASP A 4 -22.85 30.04 6.42
C ASP A 4 -22.73 29.26 5.10
N THR A 5 -22.34 29.96 4.03
CA THR A 5 -21.99 29.40 2.72
C THR A 5 -20.49 29.14 2.64
N THR A 6 -19.90 28.51 3.66
CA THR A 6 -18.58 27.92 3.50
C THR A 6 -18.70 26.59 2.75
N GLY A 7 -18.66 26.70 1.42
CA GLY A 7 -18.56 25.58 0.49
C GLY A 7 -17.27 24.78 0.70
N GLN A 8 -17.21 23.97 1.75
CA GLN A 8 -16.25 22.87 1.82
C GLN A 8 -16.64 21.90 0.70
N PRO A 9 -15.80 21.71 -0.34
CA PRO A 9 -16.08 20.70 -1.35
C PRO A 9 -16.19 19.37 -0.60
N SER A 10 -17.37 18.75 -0.70
CA SER A 10 -17.67 17.51 -0.01
C SER A 10 -16.53 16.52 -0.24
N THR A 11 -16.05 15.90 0.84
CA THR A 11 -14.91 14.97 0.84
C THR A 11 -15.08 13.79 -0.13
N VAL A 12 -16.30 13.58 -0.64
CA VAL A 12 -16.72 12.60 -1.64
C VAL A 12 -16.38 13.02 -3.08
N MET A 13 -16.23 14.31 -3.42
CA MET A 13 -15.97 14.73 -4.80
C MET A 13 -14.56 14.36 -5.30
N ARG A 14 -13.59 14.24 -4.39
CA ARG A 14 -12.20 13.87 -4.74
C ARG A 14 -12.07 12.43 -5.27
N PRO A 15 -12.61 11.38 -4.61
CA PRO A 15 -12.53 10.02 -5.13
C PRO A 15 -13.28 9.84 -6.45
N VAL A 16 -14.43 10.51 -6.63
CA VAL A 16 -15.19 10.42 -7.89
C VAL A 16 -14.41 11.03 -9.07
N ARG A 17 -13.83 12.23 -8.89
CA ARG A 17 -12.99 12.86 -9.92
C ARG A 17 -11.79 12.00 -10.29
N TRP A 18 -11.15 11.39 -9.30
CA TRP A 18 -10.02 10.48 -9.54
C TRP A 18 -10.47 9.22 -10.29
N ALA A 19 -11.61 8.63 -9.92
CA ALA A 19 -12.16 7.48 -10.62
C ALA A 19 -12.51 7.80 -12.08
N LEU A 20 -13.11 8.96 -12.35
CA LEU A 20 -13.39 9.42 -13.72
C LEU A 20 -12.10 9.58 -14.54
N ALA A 21 -11.07 10.20 -13.98
CA ALA A 21 -9.77 10.34 -14.63
C ALA A 21 -9.14 8.97 -14.91
N ALA A 22 -9.18 8.04 -13.95
CA ALA A 22 -8.66 6.70 -14.12
C ALA A 22 -9.44 5.91 -15.19
N THR A 23 -10.78 6.03 -15.24
CA THR A 23 -11.60 5.43 -16.29
C THR A 23 -11.25 5.98 -17.67
N ALA A 24 -11.04 7.29 -17.80
CA ALA A 24 -10.61 7.90 -19.06
C ALA A 24 -9.26 7.33 -19.52
N VAL A 25 -8.29 7.17 -18.60
CA VAL A 25 -7.00 6.53 -18.90
C VAL A 25 -7.19 5.07 -19.36
N VAL A 26 -8.04 4.29 -18.69
CA VAL A 26 -8.35 2.91 -19.09
C VAL A 26 -8.93 2.86 -20.51
N VAL A 27 -9.90 3.73 -20.82
CA VAL A 27 -10.51 3.79 -22.15
C VAL A 27 -9.48 4.13 -23.22
N VAL A 28 -8.64 5.15 -22.99
CA VAL A 28 -7.58 5.55 -23.93
C VAL A 28 -6.59 4.41 -24.16
N LEU A 29 -6.16 3.73 -23.10
CA LEU A 29 -5.23 2.60 -23.20
C LEU A 29 -5.85 1.42 -23.96
N LEU A 30 -7.11 1.07 -23.71
CA LEU A 30 -7.79 -0.05 -24.37
C LEU A 30 -8.08 0.24 -25.85
N LEU A 31 -8.52 1.47 -26.17
CA LEU A 31 -8.73 1.87 -27.55
C LEU A 31 -7.40 1.94 -28.33
N GLY A 32 -6.36 2.50 -27.72
CA GLY A 32 -5.02 2.54 -28.30
C GLY A 32 -4.44 1.14 -28.53
N ALA A 33 -4.53 0.24 -27.54
CA ALA A 33 -4.12 -1.14 -27.69
C ALA A 33 -4.93 -1.85 -28.79
N GLY A 34 -6.25 -1.67 -28.80
CA GLY A 34 -7.13 -2.27 -29.79
C GLY A 34 -6.85 -1.82 -31.22
N ALA A 35 -6.57 -0.53 -31.42
CA ALA A 35 -6.17 0.02 -32.71
C ALA A 35 -4.83 -0.55 -33.20
N LEU A 36 -3.84 -0.69 -32.30
CA LEU A 36 -2.55 -1.30 -32.63
C LEU A 36 -2.68 -2.78 -33.01
N ILE A 37 -3.48 -3.56 -32.26
CA ILE A 37 -3.76 -4.97 -32.56
C ILE A 37 -4.44 -5.13 -33.93
N GLN A 38 -5.33 -4.20 -34.28
CA GLN A 38 -6.02 -4.22 -35.57
C GLN A 38 -5.11 -3.98 -36.78
N GLN A 39 -4.01 -3.27 -36.59
CA GLN A 39 -3.06 -2.98 -37.66
C GLN A 39 -2.14 -4.17 -38.02
N GLN A 40 -2.48 -5.39 -37.58
CA GLN A 40 -1.75 -6.64 -37.87
C GLN A 40 -0.31 -6.69 -37.35
N PHE A 41 0.04 -5.85 -36.37
CA PHE A 41 1.11 -6.26 -35.48
C PHE A 41 0.59 -7.48 -34.72
N GLU A 42 1.26 -8.64 -34.84
CA GLU A 42 1.20 -9.67 -33.80
C GLU A 42 1.22 -8.96 -32.44
N PRO A 43 0.50 -9.42 -31.39
CA PRO A 43 0.34 -8.67 -30.14
C PRO A 43 1.70 -8.32 -29.55
N ASP A 44 2.21 -7.19 -30.00
CA ASP A 44 3.55 -6.77 -29.73
C ASP A 44 3.58 -6.39 -28.27
N PHE A 45 4.78 -6.32 -27.74
CA PHE A 45 5.01 -5.97 -26.36
C PHE A 45 4.19 -4.73 -25.91
N LEU A 46 4.03 -3.74 -26.80
CA LEU A 46 3.33 -2.49 -26.49
C LEU A 46 1.81 -2.63 -26.30
N PRO A 47 0.99 -3.11 -27.26
CA PRO A 47 -0.45 -3.30 -27.03
C PRO A 47 -0.76 -4.26 -25.88
N PHE A 48 0.07 -5.28 -25.68
CA PHE A 48 -0.02 -6.17 -24.52
C PHE A 48 0.20 -5.41 -23.20
N LEU A 49 1.28 -4.62 -23.11
CA LEU A 49 1.60 -3.81 -21.93
C LEU A 49 0.49 -2.79 -21.64
N MET A 50 -0.02 -2.09 -22.66
CA MET A 50 -1.13 -1.14 -22.52
C MET A 50 -2.37 -1.81 -21.95
N SER A 51 -2.72 -3.00 -22.44
CA SER A 51 -3.87 -3.79 -21.96
C SER A 51 -3.71 -4.21 -20.49
N ILE A 52 -2.51 -4.69 -20.11
CA ILE A 52 -2.22 -5.06 -18.71
C ILE A 52 -2.31 -3.84 -17.79
N VAL A 53 -1.72 -2.72 -18.17
CA VAL A 53 -1.76 -1.48 -17.38
C VAL A 53 -3.20 -0.98 -17.26
N ALA A 54 -3.98 -1.00 -18.34
CA ALA A 54 -5.39 -0.64 -18.31
C ALA A 54 -6.18 -1.52 -17.33
N GLY A 55 -5.98 -2.83 -17.38
CA GLY A 55 -6.61 -3.77 -16.46
C GLY A 55 -6.21 -3.53 -14.99
N ALA A 56 -4.93 -3.28 -14.72
CA ALA A 56 -4.47 -2.94 -13.37
C ALA A 56 -5.11 -1.65 -12.84
N VAL A 57 -5.15 -0.59 -13.65
CA VAL A 57 -5.80 0.68 -13.29
C VAL A 57 -7.30 0.46 -13.05
N LEU A 58 -7.98 -0.30 -13.90
CA LEU A 58 -9.39 -0.65 -13.74
C LEU A 58 -9.63 -1.37 -12.40
N GLY A 59 -8.82 -2.39 -12.08
CA GLY A 59 -8.90 -3.12 -10.82
C GLY A 59 -8.72 -2.21 -9.60
N VAL A 60 -7.71 -1.34 -9.61
CA VAL A 60 -7.49 -0.37 -8.51
C VAL A 60 -8.66 0.61 -8.38
N THR A 61 -9.21 1.07 -9.50
CA THR A 61 -10.35 2.00 -9.50
C THR A 61 -11.60 1.35 -8.93
N VAL A 62 -11.98 0.17 -9.43
CA VAL A 62 -13.17 -0.56 -8.96
C VAL A 62 -13.04 -0.91 -7.47
N THR A 63 -11.90 -1.44 -7.04
CA THR A 63 -11.67 -1.75 -5.62
C THR A 63 -11.73 -0.50 -4.73
N SER A 64 -11.27 0.65 -5.22
CA SER A 64 -11.36 1.93 -4.50
C SER A 64 -12.80 2.42 -4.39
N LEU A 65 -13.60 2.26 -5.45
CA LEU A 65 -15.02 2.60 -5.44
C LEU A 65 -15.83 1.69 -4.51
N LEU A 66 -15.56 0.38 -4.53
CA LEU A 66 -16.24 -0.58 -3.66
C LEU A 66 -16.01 -0.29 -2.17
N ARG A 67 -14.87 0.31 -1.81
CA ARG A 67 -14.59 0.77 -0.43
C ARG A 67 -15.44 1.96 0.01
N LEU A 68 -16.11 2.65 -0.90
CA LEU A 68 -17.05 3.74 -0.57
C LEU A 68 -18.42 3.20 -0.17
N LEU A 69 -18.72 1.92 -0.46
CA LEU A 69 -19.98 1.31 -0.08
C LEU A 69 -20.08 1.11 1.44
N PRO A 70 -21.31 1.09 1.99
CA PRO A 70 -21.53 0.78 3.41
C PRO A 70 -20.89 -0.56 3.79
N SER A 71 -20.35 -0.66 5.01
CA SER A 71 -19.60 -1.83 5.49
C SER A 71 -20.33 -3.17 5.39
N ARG A 72 -21.66 -3.16 5.45
CA ARG A 72 -22.50 -4.35 5.31
C ARG A 72 -22.68 -4.81 3.86
N VAL A 73 -22.71 -3.86 2.92
CA VAL A 73 -23.03 -4.11 1.50
C VAL A 73 -21.75 -4.26 0.67
N GLY A 74 -20.72 -3.49 0.99
CA GLY A 74 -19.42 -3.51 0.32
C GLY A 74 -18.85 -4.91 0.05
N PRO A 75 -18.73 -5.80 1.06
CA PRO A 75 -18.15 -7.12 0.82
C PRO A 75 -19.01 -8.02 -0.08
N VAL A 76 -20.34 -7.91 0.01
CA VAL A 76 -21.26 -8.71 -0.82
C VAL A 76 -21.15 -8.29 -2.28
N VAL A 77 -21.18 -6.97 -2.54
CA VAL A 77 -21.01 -6.43 -3.90
C VAL A 77 -19.62 -6.78 -4.44
N HIS A 78 -18.58 -6.68 -3.61
CA HIS A 78 -17.22 -7.05 -3.99
C HIS A 78 -17.10 -8.51 -4.40
N LEU A 79 -17.68 -9.42 -3.60
CA LEU A 79 -17.74 -10.85 -3.92
C LEU A 79 -18.49 -11.09 -5.23
N ALA A 80 -19.66 -10.49 -5.41
CA ALA A 80 -20.47 -10.62 -6.61
C ALA A 80 -19.74 -10.12 -7.87
N VAL A 81 -19.12 -8.94 -7.81
CA VAL A 81 -18.34 -8.38 -8.92
C VAL A 81 -17.12 -9.25 -9.25
N THR A 82 -16.43 -9.77 -8.23
CA THR A 82 -15.25 -10.63 -8.44
C THR A 82 -15.64 -11.96 -9.09
N LEU A 83 -16.66 -12.64 -8.55
CA LEU A 83 -17.14 -13.92 -9.08
C LEU A 83 -17.78 -13.75 -10.46
N GLY A 84 -18.61 -12.73 -10.64
CA GLY A 84 -19.24 -12.40 -11.92
C GLY A 84 -18.21 -12.04 -12.99
N GLY A 85 -17.14 -11.33 -12.60
CA GLY A 85 -16.03 -11.02 -13.50
C GLY A 85 -15.27 -12.27 -13.96
N TRP A 86 -14.94 -13.19 -13.05
CA TRP A 86 -14.31 -14.48 -13.42
C TRP A 86 -15.24 -15.36 -14.26
N ALA A 87 -16.53 -15.41 -13.92
CA ALA A 87 -17.52 -16.13 -14.72
C ALA A 87 -17.66 -15.54 -16.12
N GLY A 88 -17.62 -14.21 -16.24
CA GLY A 88 -17.61 -13.50 -17.52
C GLY A 88 -16.39 -13.83 -18.37
N VAL A 89 -15.18 -13.80 -17.78
CA VAL A 89 -13.96 -14.22 -18.48
C VAL A 89 -14.06 -15.67 -18.94
N TRP A 90 -14.48 -16.58 -18.04
CA TRP A 90 -14.67 -17.98 -18.40
C TRP A 90 -15.68 -18.14 -19.56
N TRP A 91 -16.83 -17.49 -19.47
CA TRP A 91 -17.84 -17.50 -20.53
C TRP A 91 -17.28 -17.00 -21.86
N MET A 92 -16.56 -15.87 -21.87
CA MET A 92 -15.94 -15.32 -23.08
C MET A 92 -14.88 -16.24 -23.68
N THR A 93 -14.23 -17.10 -22.89
CA THR A 93 -13.27 -18.11 -23.42
C THR A 93 -13.95 -19.35 -24.01
N GLN A 94 -15.21 -19.61 -23.66
CA GLN A 94 -15.97 -20.77 -24.14
C GLN A 94 -16.91 -20.42 -25.29
N ALA A 95 -17.53 -19.24 -25.20
CA ALA A 95 -18.38 -18.73 -26.24
C ALA A 95 -17.51 -18.16 -27.37
N ASP A 96 -17.82 -18.52 -28.61
CA ASP A 96 -17.23 -17.92 -29.81
C ASP A 96 -17.73 -16.47 -30.01
N MET A 97 -17.89 -15.71 -28.92
CA MET A 97 -18.34 -14.31 -28.88
C MET A 97 -17.45 -13.43 -29.75
N TYR A 98 -16.21 -13.85 -29.94
CA TYR A 98 -15.27 -13.21 -30.84
C TYR A 98 -15.76 -13.19 -32.28
N ALA A 99 -16.33 -14.29 -32.76
CA ALA A 99 -16.84 -14.42 -34.13
C ALA A 99 -18.11 -13.59 -34.38
N ALA A 100 -18.85 -13.25 -33.32
CA ALA A 100 -20.08 -12.46 -33.42
C ALA A 100 -19.84 -10.93 -33.49
N LEU A 101 -18.62 -10.47 -33.26
CA LEU A 101 -18.28 -9.05 -33.26
C LEU A 101 -17.95 -8.56 -34.68
N PRO A 102 -18.19 -7.27 -35.00
CA PRO A 102 -17.65 -6.68 -36.22
C PRO A 102 -16.13 -6.72 -36.23
N ALA A 103 -15.51 -6.87 -37.40
CA ALA A 103 -14.05 -6.85 -37.56
C ALA A 103 -13.40 -5.59 -36.95
N SER A 104 -14.11 -4.46 -37.01
CA SER A 104 -13.70 -3.18 -36.39
C SER A 104 -13.68 -3.18 -34.87
N ALA A 105 -14.20 -4.21 -34.20
CA ALA A 105 -14.18 -4.34 -32.74
C ALA A 105 -13.21 -5.42 -32.24
N HIS A 106 -12.68 -6.29 -33.13
CA HIS A 106 -11.86 -7.43 -32.73
C HIS A 106 -10.62 -7.04 -31.93
N GLY A 107 -9.91 -5.97 -32.33
CA GLY A 107 -8.70 -5.53 -31.61
C GLY A 107 -9.02 -5.02 -30.20
N THR A 108 -10.06 -4.20 -30.05
CA THR A 108 -10.48 -3.68 -28.74
C THR A 108 -11.02 -4.79 -27.84
N ALA A 109 -11.80 -5.73 -28.39
CA ALA A 109 -12.24 -6.91 -27.65
C ALA A 109 -11.04 -7.71 -27.11
N TYR A 110 -9.93 -7.75 -27.87
CA TYR A 110 -8.74 -8.51 -27.49
C TYR A 110 -8.03 -7.83 -26.34
N ALA A 111 -7.83 -6.52 -26.49
CA ALA A 111 -7.26 -5.68 -25.45
C ALA A 111 -8.07 -5.78 -24.15
N VAL A 112 -9.40 -5.81 -24.22
CA VAL A 112 -10.28 -6.02 -23.07
C VAL A 112 -10.05 -7.40 -22.45
N MET A 113 -10.03 -8.48 -23.25
CA MET A 113 -9.78 -9.82 -22.71
C MET A 113 -8.41 -9.93 -22.03
N LEU A 114 -7.38 -9.27 -22.56
CA LEU A 114 -6.06 -9.20 -21.92
C LEU A 114 -6.04 -8.35 -20.64
N ALA A 115 -6.88 -7.31 -20.57
CA ALA A 115 -6.99 -6.42 -19.41
C ALA A 115 -7.80 -7.01 -18.25
N LEU A 116 -8.72 -7.95 -18.52
CA LEU A 116 -9.58 -8.53 -17.48
C LEU A 116 -8.81 -9.31 -16.40
N PRO A 117 -7.86 -10.21 -16.71
CA PRO A 117 -7.11 -10.95 -15.68
C PRO A 117 -6.41 -10.06 -14.63
N PRO A 118 -5.63 -9.01 -14.98
CA PRO A 118 -5.04 -8.14 -13.96
C PRO A 118 -6.09 -7.34 -13.16
N ALA A 119 -7.20 -6.94 -13.78
CA ALA A 119 -8.30 -6.28 -13.05
C ALA A 119 -8.92 -7.22 -12.00
N LEU A 120 -9.21 -8.46 -12.39
CA LEU A 120 -9.76 -9.50 -11.53
C LEU A 120 -8.78 -9.96 -10.45
N ALA A 121 -7.47 -9.95 -10.74
CA ALA A 121 -6.45 -10.23 -9.74
C ALA A 121 -6.48 -9.21 -8.60
N TRP A 122 -6.60 -7.91 -8.90
CA TRP A 122 -6.76 -6.87 -7.88
C TRP A 122 -8.05 -7.04 -7.06
N LEU A 123 -9.16 -7.35 -7.72
CA LEU A 123 -10.43 -7.64 -7.05
C LEU A 123 -10.32 -8.86 -6.13
N SER A 124 -9.66 -9.92 -6.59
CA SER A 124 -9.44 -11.14 -5.81
C SER A 124 -8.54 -10.90 -4.61
N LEU A 125 -7.43 -10.15 -4.77
CA LEU A 125 -6.51 -9.80 -3.68
C LEU A 125 -7.21 -8.98 -2.59
N THR A 126 -8.02 -8.02 -3.00
CA THR A 126 -8.78 -7.19 -2.05
C THR A 126 -9.88 -8.00 -1.37
N LEU A 127 -10.56 -8.91 -2.08
CA LEU A 127 -11.53 -9.84 -1.50
C LEU A 127 -10.89 -10.75 -0.45
N ILE A 128 -9.72 -11.32 -0.74
CA ILE A 128 -8.93 -12.09 0.23
C ILE A 128 -8.62 -11.24 1.46
N GLY A 129 -8.29 -9.96 1.29
CA GLY A 129 -8.09 -9.02 2.39
C GLY A 129 -9.34 -8.86 3.29
N TRP A 130 -10.52 -8.76 2.69
CA TRP A 130 -11.80 -8.72 3.42
C TRP A 130 -12.09 -10.04 4.15
N ILE A 131 -11.97 -11.18 3.47
CA ILE A 131 -12.18 -12.50 4.06
C ILE A 131 -11.21 -12.72 5.22
N SER A 132 -9.94 -12.34 5.03
CA SER A 132 -8.92 -12.40 6.07
C SER A 132 -9.27 -11.50 7.25
N ALA A 133 -9.89 -10.34 7.02
CA ALA A 133 -10.36 -9.47 8.09
C ALA A 133 -11.56 -10.06 8.86
N LEU A 134 -12.48 -10.75 8.19
CA LEU A 134 -13.59 -11.47 8.84
C LEU A 134 -13.11 -12.70 9.62
N ALA A 135 -12.13 -13.43 9.07
CA ALA A 135 -11.53 -14.60 9.69
C ALA A 135 -10.56 -14.25 10.84
N ARG A 136 -10.21 -12.98 11.02
CA ARG A 136 -9.49 -12.54 12.22
C ARG A 136 -10.38 -12.79 13.43
N ARG A 137 -9.99 -13.77 14.24
CA ARG A 137 -10.52 -13.96 15.60
C ARG A 137 -10.42 -12.63 16.36
N PRO A 138 -11.33 -12.36 17.33
CA PRO A 138 -11.17 -11.22 18.22
C PRO A 138 -9.74 -11.22 18.72
N ALA A 139 -9.05 -10.09 18.54
CA ALA A 139 -7.64 -9.98 18.83
C ALA A 139 -7.41 -10.56 20.23
N VAL A 140 -6.64 -11.64 20.33
CA VAL A 140 -6.03 -12.02 21.61
C VAL A 140 -5.43 -10.73 22.14
N GLN A 141 -5.84 -10.29 23.33
CA GLN A 141 -5.49 -8.98 23.84
C GLN A 141 -3.96 -8.90 23.88
N LEU A 142 -3.39 -8.25 22.87
CA LEU A 142 -1.95 -8.18 22.72
C LEU A 142 -1.46 -7.17 23.74
N ILE A 143 -0.39 -7.53 24.45
CA ILE A 143 0.28 -6.60 25.35
C ILE A 143 0.96 -5.57 24.47
N ASN A 144 0.40 -4.37 24.44
CA ASN A 144 0.98 -3.24 23.71
C ASN A 144 2.10 -2.63 24.56
N PRO A 145 3.13 -2.05 23.92
CA PRO A 145 4.11 -1.27 24.66
C PRO A 145 3.42 -0.09 25.35
N GLU A 146 3.73 0.11 26.62
CA GLU A 146 3.17 1.17 27.45
C GLU A 146 4.21 2.26 27.73
N TRP A 147 3.71 3.47 28.00
CA TRP A 147 4.55 4.58 28.42
C TRP A 147 4.94 4.42 29.90
N VAL A 148 6.24 4.29 30.13
CA VAL A 148 6.82 4.44 31.47
C VAL A 148 7.02 5.93 31.71
N HIS A 149 6.28 6.46 32.68
CA HIS A 149 6.35 7.87 33.05
C HIS A 149 7.32 8.05 34.21
N GLU A 150 8.40 8.79 33.95
CA GLU A 150 9.31 9.29 34.97
C GLU A 150 9.07 10.80 35.14
N PRO A 151 9.45 11.41 36.29
CA PRO A 151 9.14 12.80 36.59
C PRO A 151 9.55 13.81 35.49
N ARG A 152 10.58 13.50 34.72
CA ARG A 152 11.11 14.35 33.64
C ARG A 152 11.12 13.68 32.26
N ARG A 153 10.72 12.41 32.16
CA ARG A 153 10.87 11.62 30.92
C ARG A 153 9.64 10.77 30.68
N ALA A 154 9.25 10.63 29.42
CA ALA A 154 8.29 9.63 28.99
C ALA A 154 9.02 8.63 28.11
N THR A 155 9.05 7.37 28.52
CA THR A 155 9.86 6.32 27.89
C THR A 155 8.97 5.21 27.35
N ILE A 156 9.32 4.69 26.17
CA ILE A 156 8.66 3.53 25.58
C ILE A 156 9.68 2.62 24.91
N SER A 157 9.50 1.31 25.06
CA SER A 157 10.37 0.29 24.47
C SER A 157 9.57 -0.64 23.55
N PHE A 158 10.04 -0.85 22.32
CA PHE A 158 9.39 -1.73 21.36
C PHE A 158 10.36 -2.22 20.27
N ALA A 159 10.04 -3.36 19.67
CA ALA A 159 10.77 -3.88 18.52
C ALA A 159 10.33 -3.11 17.26
N ALA A 160 11.30 -2.66 16.46
CA ALA A 160 11.01 -1.94 15.23
C ALA A 160 12.10 -2.15 14.17
N VAL A 161 11.79 -1.73 12.95
CA VAL A 161 12.74 -1.72 11.84
C VAL A 161 13.04 -0.27 11.46
N GLU A 162 14.32 0.11 11.51
CA GLU A 162 14.76 1.40 10.97
C GLU A 162 14.85 1.32 9.46
N THR A 163 13.85 1.91 8.81
CA THR A 163 13.74 1.98 7.36
C THR A 163 12.90 3.18 6.97
N THR A 164 13.25 3.80 5.85
CA THR A 164 12.41 4.85 5.28
C THR A 164 11.39 4.23 4.33
N LEU A 165 10.22 4.87 4.17
CA LEU A 165 9.28 4.46 3.12
C LEU A 165 9.93 4.45 1.73
N ARG A 166 10.83 5.39 1.46
CA ARG A 166 11.56 5.45 0.18
C ARG A 166 12.39 4.19 -0.02
N THR A 167 13.12 3.76 1.01
CA THR A 167 13.91 2.54 0.98
C THR A 167 13.01 1.32 0.77
N LEU A 168 11.90 1.23 1.51
CA LEU A 168 10.93 0.14 1.34
C LEU A 168 10.34 0.11 -0.08
N THR A 169 9.95 1.26 -0.62
CA THR A 169 9.47 1.39 -2.00
C THR A 169 10.53 0.95 -3.01
N ILE A 170 11.79 1.37 -2.84
CA ILE A 170 12.88 0.95 -3.72
C ILE A 170 13.05 -0.57 -3.69
N TRP A 171 13.02 -1.20 -2.51
CA TRP A 171 13.09 -2.66 -2.40
C TRP A 171 11.92 -3.36 -3.09
N ILE A 172 10.69 -2.87 -2.90
CA ILE A 172 9.51 -3.43 -3.55
C ILE A 172 9.63 -3.30 -5.08
N VAL A 173 9.99 -2.11 -5.58
CA VAL A 173 10.18 -1.86 -7.01
C VAL A 173 11.28 -2.74 -7.57
N ALA A 174 12.43 -2.85 -6.89
CA ALA A 174 13.52 -3.71 -7.34
C ALA A 174 13.10 -5.19 -7.41
N VAL A 175 12.39 -5.70 -6.40
CA VAL A 175 11.87 -7.07 -6.39
C VAL A 175 10.88 -7.30 -7.53
N VAL A 176 9.97 -6.35 -7.77
CA VAL A 176 8.99 -6.45 -8.86
C VAL A 176 9.68 -6.41 -10.23
N LEU A 177 10.66 -5.52 -10.42
CA LEU A 177 11.39 -5.41 -11.68
C LEU A 177 12.26 -6.65 -11.95
N ILE A 178 13.07 -7.08 -10.98
CA ILE A 178 13.94 -8.25 -11.12
C ILE A 178 13.11 -9.52 -11.28
N GLY A 179 12.07 -9.69 -10.45
CA GLY A 179 11.16 -10.83 -10.55
C GLY A 179 10.41 -10.86 -11.87
N GLY A 180 9.87 -9.72 -12.31
CA GLY A 180 9.18 -9.60 -13.59
C GLY A 180 10.08 -9.88 -14.79
N LEU A 181 11.28 -9.30 -14.81
CA LEU A 181 12.28 -9.56 -15.86
C LEU A 181 12.74 -11.01 -15.85
N GLY A 182 12.98 -11.59 -14.67
CA GLY A 182 13.37 -12.98 -14.53
C GLY A 182 12.28 -13.94 -15.01
N ILE A 183 11.02 -13.67 -14.66
CA ILE A 183 9.85 -14.42 -15.15
C ILE A 183 9.77 -14.33 -16.68
N ALA A 184 9.88 -13.11 -17.25
CA ALA A 184 9.83 -12.91 -18.69
C ALA A 184 10.96 -13.63 -19.42
N ALA A 185 12.20 -13.47 -18.93
CA ALA A 185 13.38 -14.15 -19.50
C ALA A 185 13.23 -15.66 -19.43
N LEU A 186 12.72 -16.21 -18.31
CA LEU A 186 12.50 -17.65 -18.19
C LEU A 186 11.43 -18.12 -19.17
N LEU A 187 10.31 -17.41 -19.30
CA LEU A 187 9.25 -17.76 -20.25
C LEU A 187 9.73 -17.72 -21.69
N ILE A 188 10.54 -16.73 -22.05
CA ILE A 188 11.15 -16.62 -23.39
C ILE A 188 12.10 -17.79 -23.63
N ALA A 189 12.96 -18.11 -22.65
CA ALA A 189 13.93 -19.20 -22.76
C ALA A 189 13.28 -20.60 -22.75
N THR A 190 12.10 -20.73 -22.15
CA THR A 190 11.41 -22.02 -21.94
C THR A 190 10.11 -22.13 -22.74
N GLY A 191 9.97 -21.38 -23.85
CA GLY A 191 8.77 -21.34 -24.68
C GLY A 191 8.19 -22.71 -25.01
N ASP A 192 9.04 -23.68 -25.35
CA ASP A 192 8.61 -25.05 -25.68
C ASP A 192 8.20 -25.87 -24.44
N ALA A 193 8.84 -25.63 -23.29
CA ALA A 193 8.50 -26.32 -22.06
C ALA A 193 7.14 -25.87 -21.51
N ALA A 194 6.74 -24.62 -21.76
CA ALA A 194 5.42 -24.12 -21.38
C ALA A 194 4.29 -24.86 -22.12
N LEU A 195 4.54 -25.29 -23.37
CA LEU A 195 3.62 -26.11 -24.15
C LEU A 195 3.54 -27.55 -23.61
N MET A 196 4.66 -28.08 -23.12
CA MET A 196 4.75 -29.46 -22.63
C MET A 196 4.12 -29.67 -21.24
N PHE A 197 4.41 -28.78 -20.29
CA PHE A 197 3.91 -28.89 -18.91
C PHE A 197 2.58 -28.16 -18.69
N GLY A 198 2.15 -27.39 -19.68
CA GLY A 198 0.97 -26.57 -19.64
C GLY A 198 1.14 -25.28 -18.80
N PRO A 199 0.31 -24.26 -19.06
CA PRO A 199 0.45 -22.94 -18.46
C PRO A 199 0.26 -22.94 -16.93
N ARG A 200 -0.55 -23.86 -16.39
CA ARG A 200 -0.79 -23.95 -14.94
C ARG A 200 0.46 -24.33 -14.16
N PHE A 201 1.24 -25.29 -14.67
CA PHE A 201 2.48 -25.71 -14.03
C PHE A 201 3.51 -24.59 -14.06
N MET A 202 3.62 -23.88 -15.19
CA MET A 202 4.52 -22.73 -15.32
C MET A 202 4.19 -21.61 -14.32
N LEU A 203 2.91 -21.29 -14.11
CA LEU A 203 2.53 -20.30 -13.09
C LEU A 203 3.00 -20.70 -11.68
N VAL A 204 2.83 -21.97 -11.30
CA VAL A 204 3.28 -22.47 -9.99
C VAL A 204 4.81 -22.43 -9.90
N LEU A 205 5.51 -22.90 -10.93
CA LEU A 205 6.97 -22.88 -10.98
C LEU A 205 7.51 -21.46 -10.85
N LEU A 206 6.95 -20.50 -11.59
CA LEU A 206 7.35 -19.10 -11.53
C LEU A 206 7.11 -18.49 -10.14
N ALA A 207 5.95 -18.77 -9.53
CA ALA A 207 5.66 -18.31 -8.17
C ALA A 207 6.65 -18.89 -7.14
N VAL A 208 7.06 -20.14 -7.30
CA VAL A 208 8.05 -20.79 -6.43
C VAL A 208 9.45 -20.25 -6.67
N VAL A 209 9.90 -20.15 -7.92
CA VAL A 209 11.27 -19.77 -8.28
C VAL A 209 11.54 -18.28 -8.06
N PHE A 210 10.57 -17.41 -8.33
CA PHE A 210 10.76 -15.96 -8.19
C PHE A 210 10.04 -15.41 -6.96
N GLY A 211 8.80 -15.82 -6.72
CA GLY A 211 7.97 -15.29 -5.63
C GLY A 211 8.52 -15.65 -4.24
N ILE A 212 8.85 -16.92 -4.00
CA ILE A 212 9.38 -17.35 -2.69
C ILE A 212 10.74 -16.70 -2.37
N PRO A 213 11.77 -16.75 -3.25
CA PRO A 213 13.04 -16.09 -2.98
C PRO A 213 12.93 -14.58 -2.79
N ALA A 214 12.08 -13.91 -3.60
CA ALA A 214 11.79 -12.49 -3.42
C ALA A 214 11.21 -12.19 -2.03
N TYR A 215 10.21 -12.96 -1.61
CA TYR A 215 9.58 -12.82 -0.30
C TYR A 215 10.57 -13.09 0.84
N VAL A 216 11.30 -14.21 0.77
CA VAL A 216 12.29 -14.60 1.79
C VAL A 216 13.41 -13.57 1.86
N GLY A 217 13.89 -13.07 0.72
CA GLY A 217 14.90 -12.02 0.64
C GLY A 217 14.45 -10.73 1.31
N LEU A 218 13.24 -10.26 0.98
CA LEU A 218 12.66 -9.06 1.60
C LEU A 218 12.52 -9.23 3.12
N VAL A 219 11.95 -10.36 3.57
CA VAL A 219 11.80 -10.68 4.99
C VAL A 219 13.16 -10.77 5.68
N ALA A 220 14.17 -11.38 5.05
CA ALA A 220 15.51 -11.47 5.60
C ALA A 220 16.16 -10.09 5.77
N VAL A 221 16.03 -9.20 4.78
CA VAL A 221 16.52 -7.82 4.87
C VAL A 221 15.81 -7.06 6.00
N LEU A 222 14.49 -7.17 6.11
CA LEU A 222 13.72 -6.52 7.18
C LEU A 222 14.10 -7.06 8.55
N ARG A 223 14.25 -8.38 8.71
CA ARG A 223 14.68 -9.02 9.96
C ARG A 223 16.09 -8.64 10.35
N ARG A 224 17.01 -8.57 9.38
CA ARG A 224 18.37 -8.07 9.63
C ARG A 224 18.35 -6.65 10.15
N ARG A 225 17.39 -5.81 9.72
CA ARG A 225 17.22 -4.41 10.14
C ARG A 225 16.43 -4.21 11.43
N GLN A 226 15.85 -5.27 11.98
CA GLN A 226 15.09 -5.21 13.23
C GLN A 226 16.02 -4.99 14.43
N ALA A 227 15.60 -4.14 15.35
CA ALA A 227 16.22 -3.95 16.65
C ALA A 227 15.16 -3.59 17.69
N ASP A 228 15.51 -3.76 18.96
CA ASP A 228 14.75 -3.20 20.08
C ASP A 228 15.13 -1.73 20.22
N TYR A 229 14.14 -0.86 20.18
CA TYR A 229 14.28 0.58 20.33
C TYR A 229 13.68 1.02 21.66
N GLN A 230 14.37 1.91 22.34
CA GLN A 230 13.86 2.66 23.48
C GLN A 230 13.82 4.14 23.11
N ILE A 231 12.63 4.73 23.14
CA ILE A 231 12.43 6.14 22.82
C ILE A 231 12.11 6.85 24.12
N GLN A 232 12.89 7.87 24.44
CA GLN A 232 12.71 8.73 25.60
C GLN A 232 12.42 10.15 25.15
N PHE A 233 11.28 10.68 25.55
CA PHE A 233 10.94 12.08 25.43
C PHE A 233 11.32 12.79 26.72
N GLY A 234 12.42 13.53 26.68
CA GLY A 234 12.90 14.35 27.78
C GLY A 234 12.18 15.70 27.88
N MET A 235 12.82 16.65 28.53
CA MET A 235 12.30 18.02 28.65
C MET A 235 12.51 18.84 27.38
N ASP A 236 13.64 18.66 26.71
CA ASP A 236 14.11 19.48 25.58
C ASP A 236 14.55 18.66 24.35
N ARG A 237 14.48 17.33 24.43
CA ARG A 237 15.03 16.42 23.41
C ARG A 237 14.34 15.07 23.37
N VAL A 238 14.45 14.41 22.22
CA VAL A 238 14.13 13.00 22.00
C VAL A 238 15.44 12.21 22.00
N GLU A 239 15.53 11.20 22.85
CA GLU A 239 16.62 10.23 22.86
C GLU A 239 16.08 8.91 22.30
N VAL A 240 16.80 8.32 21.34
CA VAL A 240 16.47 7.05 20.71
C VAL A 240 17.65 6.13 20.92
N HIS A 241 17.46 5.13 21.75
CA HIS A 241 18.47 4.13 22.06
C HIS A 241 18.18 2.83 21.33
N SER A 242 19.23 2.22 20.79
CA SER A 242 19.13 0.91 20.14
C SER A 242 20.49 0.22 20.12
N LYS A 243 20.50 -1.10 19.94
CA LYS A 243 21.74 -1.85 19.70
C LYS A 243 22.51 -1.40 18.44
N ARG A 244 21.86 -0.63 17.56
CA ARG A 244 22.43 -0.11 16.32
C ARG A 244 23.08 1.27 16.49
N GLY A 245 22.95 1.86 17.67
CA GLY A 245 23.43 3.18 18.01
C GLY A 245 22.37 4.03 18.67
N ASP A 246 22.86 5.04 19.38
CA ASP A 246 22.06 6.02 20.10
C ASP A 246 21.98 7.33 19.32
N ARG A 247 20.81 7.95 19.31
CA ARG A 247 20.59 9.25 18.66
C ARG A 247 19.83 10.17 19.58
N THR A 248 20.31 11.40 19.67
CA THR A 248 19.69 12.45 20.48
C THR A 248 19.36 13.63 19.59
N VAL A 249 18.10 14.04 19.56
CA VAL A 249 17.62 15.16 18.76
C VAL A 249 16.94 16.18 19.68
N ARG A 250 17.48 17.39 19.74
CA ARG A 250 16.85 18.48 20.51
C ARG A 250 15.57 18.93 19.83
N TYR A 251 14.53 19.30 20.60
CA TYR A 251 13.26 19.74 20.05
C TYR A 251 13.40 20.94 19.11
N GLU A 252 14.34 21.84 19.42
CA GLU A 252 14.72 23.00 18.59
C GLU A 252 15.19 22.61 17.18
N GLN A 253 15.86 21.46 17.06
CA GLN A 253 16.37 20.94 15.80
C GLN A 253 15.31 20.17 15.03
N ILE A 254 14.17 19.84 15.64
CA ILE A 254 13.10 19.11 14.96
C ILE A 254 12.38 20.06 14.00
N ARG A 255 12.37 19.69 12.73
CA ARG A 255 11.54 20.31 11.70
C ARG A 255 10.14 19.70 11.69
N ASP A 256 10.07 18.38 11.57
CA ASP A 256 8.83 17.63 11.62
C ASP A 256 8.98 16.34 12.41
N LEU A 257 7.97 16.05 13.25
CA LEU A 257 7.84 14.81 13.99
C LEU A 257 6.49 14.19 13.66
N TRP A 258 6.50 12.94 13.23
CA TRP A 258 5.30 12.16 12.97
C TRP A 258 5.24 10.96 13.89
N TRP A 259 4.15 10.82 14.63
CA TRP A 259 3.85 9.71 15.53
C TRP A 259 2.59 9.00 15.07
N GLY A 260 2.67 7.74 14.67
CA GLY A 260 1.49 6.97 14.25
C GLY A 260 1.22 5.82 15.19
N GLY A 261 0.20 5.96 16.03
CA GLY A 261 -0.37 4.84 16.76
C GLY A 261 -1.30 4.03 15.85
N GLY A 262 -1.01 2.75 15.66
CA GLY A 262 -1.94 1.80 15.04
C GLY A 262 -1.54 1.24 13.67
N GLY A 263 -1.90 -0.04 13.46
CA GLY A 263 -1.85 -0.75 12.18
C GLY A 263 -0.45 -1.15 11.72
N GLU A 264 -0.40 -1.65 10.47
CA GLU A 264 0.82 -2.11 9.79
C GLU A 264 1.83 -0.98 9.51
N TYR A 265 1.42 0.28 9.69
CA TYR A 265 2.24 1.48 9.49
C TYR A 265 2.46 2.28 10.77
N SER A 266 2.35 1.65 11.94
CA SER A 266 2.75 2.31 13.19
C SER A 266 4.24 2.64 13.14
N ARG A 267 4.57 3.93 13.19
CA ARG A 267 5.95 4.42 13.02
C ARG A 267 6.20 5.73 13.77
N LEU A 268 7.47 5.97 14.08
CA LEU A 268 8.00 7.29 14.42
C LEU A 268 8.82 7.81 13.24
N ARG A 269 8.65 9.07 12.90
CA ARG A 269 9.57 9.78 12.01
C ARG A 269 9.97 11.10 12.65
N VAL A 270 11.26 11.36 12.72
CA VAL A 270 11.84 12.64 13.14
C VAL A 270 12.70 13.14 11.99
N ARG A 271 12.44 14.36 11.56
CA ARG A 271 13.30 15.06 10.60
C ARG A 271 13.84 16.32 11.26
N THR A 272 15.14 16.53 11.15
CA THR A 272 15.80 17.71 11.69
C THR A 272 15.84 18.84 10.67
N THR A 273 16.14 20.04 11.15
CA THR A 273 16.42 21.22 10.32
C THR A 273 17.71 21.08 9.51
N SER A 274 18.69 20.31 10.00
CA SER A 274 19.91 19.94 9.25
C SER A 274 19.67 18.93 8.12
N GLY A 275 18.45 18.39 7.98
CA GLY A 275 18.08 17.43 6.94
C GLY A 275 18.25 15.96 7.34
N GLU A 276 18.73 15.67 8.55
CA GLU A 276 18.78 14.30 9.07
C GLU A 276 17.38 13.72 9.20
N ARG A 277 17.26 12.42 8.93
CA ARG A 277 15.98 11.70 8.96
C ARG A 277 16.14 10.40 9.72
N LEU A 278 15.36 10.28 10.79
CA LEU A 278 15.13 9.03 11.50
C LEU A 278 13.72 8.55 11.20
N GLU A 279 13.57 7.31 10.73
CA GLU A 279 12.27 6.68 10.52
C GLU A 279 12.30 5.24 11.03
N ILE A 280 11.43 4.96 11.99
CA ILE A 280 11.38 3.70 12.73
C ILE A 280 9.96 3.15 12.58
N VAL A 281 9.82 1.96 11.99
CA VAL A 281 8.52 1.33 11.71
C VAL A 281 8.31 0.13 12.62
N ALA A 282 7.40 0.25 13.58
CA ALA A 282 7.03 -0.82 14.51
C ALA A 282 6.19 -1.91 13.84
N GLY A 283 5.30 -1.50 12.90
CA GLY A 283 4.41 -2.42 12.19
C GLY A 283 5.09 -3.50 11.35
N LEU A 284 6.37 -3.33 11.01
CA LEU A 284 7.16 -4.26 10.20
C LEU A 284 8.03 -5.21 11.03
N ALA A 285 8.13 -5.01 12.35
CA ALA A 285 8.94 -5.86 13.19
C ALA A 285 8.24 -7.20 13.49
N LYS A 286 9.03 -8.27 13.54
CA LYS A 286 8.55 -9.54 14.09
C LYS A 286 8.39 -9.37 15.60
N LEU A 287 7.16 -9.50 16.06
CA LEU A 287 6.83 -9.39 17.48
C LEU A 287 6.95 -10.74 18.19
N PRO A 288 7.35 -10.75 19.47
CA PRO A 288 7.14 -11.90 20.35
C PRO A 288 5.66 -12.30 20.38
N ARG A 289 5.38 -13.59 20.60
CA ARG A 289 4.00 -14.08 20.75
C ARG A 289 3.30 -13.30 21.86
N GLY A 290 2.07 -12.85 21.59
CA GLY A 290 1.26 -12.09 22.55
C GLY A 290 1.55 -10.58 22.65
N ARG A 291 2.48 -10.02 21.86
CA ARG A 291 2.74 -8.56 21.80
C ARG A 291 2.20 -7.90 20.54
N GLY A 292 1.76 -6.66 20.69
CA GLY A 292 1.18 -5.85 19.62
C GLY A 292 2.21 -4.96 18.90
N ALA A 293 1.98 -4.70 17.61
CA ALA A 293 2.80 -3.80 16.78
C ALA A 293 2.42 -2.32 16.94
N VAL A 294 1.55 -2.02 17.90
CA VAL A 294 0.83 -0.77 17.98
C VAL A 294 1.55 0.15 18.94
N LEU A 295 2.03 1.29 18.43
CA LEU A 295 2.48 2.36 19.30
C LEU A 295 1.29 2.96 20.07
N PRO A 296 1.40 3.13 21.39
CA PRO A 296 0.40 3.84 22.18
C PRO A 296 0.32 5.31 21.73
N PRO A 297 -0.81 5.99 22.01
CA PRO A 297 -0.94 7.42 21.75
C PRO A 297 0.15 8.21 22.48
N LEU A 298 0.60 9.32 21.89
CA LEU A 298 1.61 10.18 22.50
C LEU A 298 1.06 10.81 23.80
N PRO A 299 1.77 10.78 24.93
CA PRO A 299 1.27 11.34 26.20
C PRO A 299 1.06 12.85 26.05
N ARG A 300 -0.01 13.38 26.68
CA ARG A 300 -0.31 14.83 26.62
C ARG A 300 0.87 15.69 27.07
N VAL A 301 1.59 15.25 28.11
CA VAL A 301 2.78 15.95 28.62
C VAL A 301 3.85 16.11 27.53
N VAL A 302 4.08 15.07 26.71
CA VAL A 302 5.02 15.13 25.60
C VAL A 302 4.52 16.06 24.50
N GLN A 303 3.22 15.99 24.18
CA GLN A 303 2.62 16.89 23.18
C GLN A 303 2.82 18.36 23.59
N THR A 304 2.50 18.71 24.84
CA THR A 304 2.69 20.06 25.38
C THR A 304 4.16 20.49 25.35
N ARG A 305 5.11 19.60 25.65
CA ARG A 305 6.55 19.92 25.56
C ARG A 305 6.99 20.22 24.12
N LEU A 306 6.50 19.45 23.15
CA LEU A 306 6.77 19.71 21.73
C LEU A 306 6.17 21.05 21.29
N GLU A 307 4.94 21.34 21.72
CA GLU A 307 4.25 22.62 21.45
C GLU A 307 5.01 23.81 22.05
N ASN A 308 5.45 23.70 23.30
CA ASN A 308 6.27 24.71 23.97
C ASN A 308 7.63 24.94 23.27
N ALA A 309 8.15 23.93 22.56
CA ALA A 309 9.37 24.04 21.77
C ALA A 309 9.14 24.61 20.35
N GLY A 310 7.93 25.09 20.04
CA GLY A 310 7.56 25.73 18.78
C GLY A 310 7.08 24.76 17.69
N LEU A 311 6.74 23.52 18.03
CA LEU A 311 6.14 22.56 17.10
C LEU A 311 4.61 22.60 17.17
N VAL A 312 3.95 22.87 16.05
CA VAL A 312 2.49 22.91 15.98
C VAL A 312 1.94 21.56 15.55
N ASN A 313 0.94 21.08 16.29
CA ASN A 313 0.20 19.89 15.90
C ASN A 313 -0.69 20.17 14.67
N ARG A 314 -0.36 19.55 13.54
CA ARG A 314 -1.05 19.67 12.23
C ARG A 314 -1.86 18.42 11.87
N SER A 315 -2.20 17.59 12.85
CA SER A 315 -2.92 16.34 12.62
C SER A 315 -4.26 16.59 11.94
N LYS A 316 -4.41 16.16 10.67
CA LYS A 316 -5.72 16.11 10.02
C LYS A 316 -6.48 14.90 10.56
N ARG A 317 -7.65 15.13 11.14
CA ARG A 317 -8.61 14.10 11.56
C ARG A 317 -9.11 13.35 10.31
N ARG A 318 -8.32 12.42 9.77
CA ARG A 318 -8.69 11.64 8.58
C ARG A 318 -9.54 10.45 9.06
N GLY A 319 -10.84 10.48 8.77
CA GLY A 319 -11.75 9.37 9.01
C GLY A 319 -11.29 8.14 8.21
N GLY A 320 -11.09 7.03 8.91
CA GLY A 320 -10.72 5.73 8.32
C GLY A 320 -9.51 5.09 9.01
N ALA A 321 -9.78 4.18 9.95
CA ALA A 321 -8.89 3.12 10.47
C ALA A 321 -7.50 3.49 11.04
N GLY A 322 -7.21 4.77 11.32
CA GLY A 322 -5.99 5.20 12.02
C GLY A 322 -6.31 6.26 13.08
N GLN A 323 -6.96 5.87 14.18
CA GLN A 323 -7.08 6.73 15.35
C GLN A 323 -5.68 7.00 15.91
N GLY A 324 -5.20 8.25 15.87
CA GLY A 324 -4.04 8.67 16.66
C GLY A 324 -2.73 8.97 15.92
N ALA A 325 -2.74 9.16 14.59
CA ALA A 325 -1.58 9.70 13.90
C ALA A 325 -1.44 11.20 14.18
N MET A 326 -0.32 11.59 14.78
CA MET A 326 0.03 12.97 15.10
C MET A 326 1.18 13.47 14.23
N LEU A 327 1.04 14.68 13.67
CA LEU A 327 2.10 15.37 12.95
C LEU A 327 2.39 16.70 13.64
N PHE A 328 3.59 16.86 14.14
CA PHE A 328 4.13 18.09 14.71
C PHE A 328 5.07 18.74 13.67
N VAL A 329 4.84 20.01 13.34
CA VAL A 329 5.65 20.77 12.37
C VAL A 329 6.07 22.09 12.99
N ARG A 330 7.33 22.49 12.81
CA ARG A 330 7.84 23.75 13.35
C ARG A 330 7.11 24.96 12.75
N GLN A 331 6.65 25.86 13.62
CA GLN A 331 5.97 27.09 13.20
C GLN A 331 6.91 27.98 12.38
N GLY A 332 6.44 28.50 11.24
CA GLY A 332 7.24 29.36 10.35
C GLY A 332 7.98 28.63 9.21
N GLN A 333 7.99 27.30 9.19
CA GLN A 333 8.43 26.55 8.00
C GLN A 333 7.22 26.03 7.22
N HIS A 334 6.89 26.70 6.11
CA HIS A 334 5.95 26.16 5.14
C HIS A 334 6.52 24.87 4.56
N THR A 335 5.85 23.75 4.82
CA THR A 335 6.04 22.51 4.07
C THR A 335 5.68 22.76 2.61
N ILE A 336 6.70 22.80 1.76
CA ILE A 336 6.58 22.56 0.31
C ILE A 336 6.36 21.06 0.10
#